data_AF-A0A1A8TAI5-F1
#
_entry.id   AF-A0A1A8TAI5-F1
#
_cell.length_a   1.000
_cell.length_b   1.000
_cell.length_c   1.000
_cell.angle_alpha   90.00
_cell.angle_beta   90.00
_cell.angle_gamma   90.00
#
_symmetry.space_group_name_H-M   'P 1'
#
loop_
_entity.id
_entity.type
_entity.pdbx_description
1 polymer ?
#
loop_
_entity_poly.entity_id
_entity_poly.type
_entity_poly.pdbx_seq_one_letter_code
_entity_poly.pdbx_strand_id
1 'polypeptide(L)'
;MGKKVQKKELADILGVTEKTLTTWQKNGMPIEIVGGRGQRNTYDTESVIEWLVTQRMLKAGVGQGKEVSSAYDLEIETARLKHWQATEKEISVREEAKQLVRRPDIEFKLGQIITSAKSGLMNLAPRLSQRLGLTKEQKAIVEDEVKSALVSMGGDHVIDE
;
A
#
# COMPACT_ATOMS: atom_id res chain seq x y z
N MET A 1 -31.23 -9.95 -28.70
CA MET A 1 -31.95 -11.09 -29.32
C MET A 1 -30.94 -11.98 -30.02
N GLY A 2 -30.58 -13.08 -29.36
CA GLY A 2 -29.62 -14.04 -29.88
C GLY A 2 -30.18 -14.92 -31.00
N LYS A 3 -29.26 -15.61 -31.69
CA LYS A 3 -29.57 -16.52 -32.77
C LYS A 3 -29.98 -17.87 -32.17
N LYS A 4 -31.10 -18.43 -32.63
CA LYS A 4 -31.51 -19.79 -32.28
C LYS A 4 -30.71 -20.79 -33.10
N VAL A 5 -29.87 -21.57 -32.42
CA VAL A 5 -28.92 -22.49 -33.04
C VAL A 5 -29.06 -23.90 -32.49
N GLN A 6 -28.66 -24.89 -33.28
CA GLN A 6 -28.55 -26.27 -32.83
C GLN A 6 -27.22 -26.51 -32.11
N LYS A 7 -27.14 -27.61 -31.35
CA LYS A 7 -25.95 -27.97 -30.55
C LYS A 7 -24.63 -27.95 -31.33
N LYS A 8 -24.62 -28.45 -32.56
CA LYS A 8 -23.42 -28.51 -33.41
C LYS A 8 -22.96 -27.10 -33.82
N GLU A 9 -23.90 -26.29 -34.29
CA GLU A 9 -23.64 -24.90 -34.67
C GLU A 9 -23.20 -24.06 -33.45
N LEU A 10 -23.79 -24.29 -32.28
CA LEU A 10 -23.35 -23.65 -31.04
C LEU A 10 -21.91 -24.04 -30.66
N ALA A 11 -21.52 -25.29 -30.89
CA ALA A 11 -20.18 -25.79 -30.63
C ALA A 11 -19.15 -25.08 -31.52
N ASP A 12 -19.49 -24.93 -32.80
CA ASP A 12 -18.67 -24.22 -33.78
C ASP A 12 -18.55 -22.72 -33.45
N ILE A 13 -19.66 -22.07 -33.07
CA ILE A 13 -19.68 -20.64 -32.69
C ILE A 13 -18.82 -20.37 -31.46
N LEU A 14 -18.91 -21.24 -30.44
CA LEU A 14 -18.19 -21.06 -29.18
C LEU A 14 -16.76 -21.64 -29.21
N GLY A 15 -16.37 -22.29 -30.31
CA GLY A 15 -15.05 -22.94 -30.45
C GLY A 15 -14.83 -24.09 -29.46
N VAL A 16 -15.89 -24.79 -29.06
CA VAL A 16 -15.83 -25.90 -28.09
C VAL A 16 -16.37 -27.20 -28.67
N THR A 17 -16.02 -28.33 -28.07
CA THR A 17 -16.57 -29.62 -28.51
C THR A 17 -18.02 -29.83 -28.06
N GLU A 18 -18.80 -30.60 -28.81
CA GLU A 18 -20.17 -30.98 -28.41
C GLU A 18 -20.23 -31.72 -27.06
N LYS A 19 -19.14 -32.39 -26.68
CA LYS A 19 -18.99 -33.03 -25.36
C LYS A 19 -18.97 -31.98 -24.25
N THR A 20 -18.25 -30.88 -24.44
CA THR A 20 -18.21 -29.74 -23.50
C THR A 20 -19.60 -29.14 -23.30
N LEU A 21 -20.37 -28.95 -24.38
CA LEU A 21 -21.76 -28.48 -24.29
C LEU A 21 -22.66 -29.43 -23.50
N THR A 22 -22.47 -30.74 -23.64
CA THR A 22 -23.21 -31.75 -22.88
C THR A 22 -22.91 -31.64 -21.38
N THR A 23 -21.66 -31.38 -21.02
CA THR A 23 -21.26 -31.12 -19.62
C THR A 23 -21.90 -29.83 -19.11
N TRP A 24 -21.93 -28.77 -19.91
CA TRP A 24 -22.56 -27.51 -19.52
C TRP A 24 -24.07 -27.65 -19.32
N GLN A 25 -24.76 -28.47 -20.13
CA GLN A 25 -26.18 -28.80 -19.90
C GLN A 25 -26.41 -29.44 -18.54
N LYS A 26 -25.55 -30.38 -18.13
CA LYS A 26 -25.63 -30.98 -16.79
C LYS A 26 -25.38 -29.98 -15.67
N ASN A 27 -24.60 -28.94 -15.95
CA ASN A 27 -24.30 -27.86 -15.01
C ASN A 27 -25.33 -26.71 -15.05
N GLY A 28 -26.47 -26.89 -15.74
CA GLY A 28 -27.57 -25.92 -15.74
C GLY A 28 -27.50 -24.87 -16.86
N MET A 29 -26.84 -25.16 -17.98
CA MET A 29 -26.86 -24.28 -19.17
C MET A 29 -28.30 -24.11 -19.70
N PRO A 30 -28.74 -22.89 -20.04
CA PRO A 30 -30.09 -22.63 -20.52
C PRO A 30 -30.37 -23.32 -21.86
N ILE A 31 -31.57 -23.89 -21.98
CA ILE A 31 -32.06 -24.57 -23.18
C ILE A 31 -33.40 -23.93 -23.54
N GLU A 32 -33.49 -23.33 -24.72
CA GLU A 32 -34.68 -22.62 -25.19
C GLU A 32 -35.80 -23.60 -25.52
N ILE A 33 -35.48 -24.69 -26.24
CA ILE A 33 -36.42 -25.77 -26.54
C ILE A 33 -35.74 -27.10 -26.24
N VAL A 34 -36.31 -27.84 -25.29
CA VAL A 34 -35.89 -29.21 -24.98
C VAL A 34 -36.50 -30.15 -26.01
N GLY A 35 -35.66 -30.77 -26.82
CA GLY A 35 -36.08 -31.76 -27.80
C GLY A 35 -36.54 -33.05 -27.10
N GLY A 36 -37.74 -33.53 -27.44
CA GLY A 36 -38.23 -34.85 -27.04
C GLY A 36 -37.59 -36.00 -27.84
N ARG A 37 -38.14 -37.22 -27.72
CA ARG A 37 -37.68 -38.38 -28.50
C ARG A 37 -37.71 -38.07 -30.01
N GLY A 38 -36.52 -37.97 -30.61
CA GLY A 38 -36.33 -37.70 -32.04
C GLY A 38 -36.19 -36.22 -32.43
N GLN A 39 -36.32 -35.28 -31.49
CA GLN A 39 -36.16 -33.84 -31.74
C GLN A 39 -34.84 -33.33 -31.15
N ARG A 40 -34.21 -32.36 -31.83
CA ARG A 40 -32.94 -31.76 -31.39
C ARG A 40 -33.21 -30.56 -30.49
N ASN A 41 -32.34 -30.37 -29.50
CA ASN A 41 -32.41 -29.19 -28.62
C ASN A 41 -32.01 -27.92 -29.39
N THR A 42 -32.73 -26.84 -29.11
CA THR A 42 -32.45 -25.50 -29.62
C THR A 42 -31.93 -24.62 -28.50
N TYR A 43 -30.91 -23.83 -28.80
CA TYR A 43 -30.27 -22.90 -27.87
C TYR A 43 -30.37 -21.50 -28.42
N ASP A 44 -30.61 -20.55 -27.52
CA ASP A 44 -30.40 -19.14 -27.81
C ASP A 44 -28.95 -18.76 -27.46
N THR A 45 -28.20 -18.25 -28.44
CA THR A 45 -26.79 -17.88 -28.24
C THR A 45 -26.62 -16.79 -27.18
N GLU A 46 -27.55 -15.84 -27.08
CA GLU A 46 -27.46 -14.74 -26.10
C GLU A 46 -27.56 -15.29 -24.67
N SER A 47 -28.60 -16.08 -24.39
CA SER A 47 -28.78 -16.75 -23.10
C SER A 47 -27.60 -17.65 -22.70
N VAL A 48 -27.03 -18.41 -23.66
CA VAL A 48 -25.88 -19.29 -23.37
C VAL A 48 -24.61 -18.49 -23.09
N ILE A 49 -24.38 -17.38 -23.79
CA ILE A 49 -23.21 -16.51 -23.56
C ILE A 49 -23.31 -15.84 -22.19
N GLU A 50 -24.48 -15.31 -21.82
CA GLU A 50 -24.71 -14.71 -20.50
C GLU A 50 -24.48 -15.71 -19.36
N TRP A 51 -24.95 -16.95 -19.53
CA TRP A 51 -24.69 -18.02 -18.58
C TRP A 51 -23.19 -18.35 -18.48
N LEU A 52 -22.49 -18.43 -19.62
CA LEU A 52 -21.06 -18.73 -19.64
C LEU A 52 -20.23 -17.62 -18.96
N VAL A 53 -20.56 -16.35 -19.21
CA VAL A 53 -19.92 -15.20 -18.55
C VAL A 53 -20.17 -15.28 -17.04
N THR A 54 -21.41 -15.51 -16.62
CA THR A 54 -21.76 -15.68 -15.21
C THR A 54 -20.96 -16.79 -14.54
N GLN A 55 -20.88 -17.97 -15.17
CA GLN A 55 -20.11 -19.10 -14.63
C GLN A 55 -18.61 -18.80 -14.54
N ARG A 56 -18.05 -18.04 -15.48
CA ARG A 56 -16.64 -17.61 -15.43
C ARG A 56 -16.39 -16.59 -14.33
N MET A 57 -17.29 -15.63 -14.14
CA MET A 57 -17.21 -14.65 -13.06
C MET A 57 -17.29 -15.32 -11.69
N LEU A 58 -18.22 -16.26 -11.50
CA LEU A 58 -18.32 -17.07 -10.29
C LEU A 58 -17.04 -17.85 -9.99
N LYS A 59 -16.41 -18.45 -11.01
CA LYS A 59 -15.12 -19.15 -10.85
C LYS A 59 -13.95 -18.21 -10.57
N ALA A 60 -14.01 -16.97 -11.03
CA ALA A 60 -13.01 -15.95 -10.78
C ALA A 60 -13.19 -15.25 -9.42
N GLY A 61 -14.18 -15.65 -8.61
CA GLY A 61 -14.47 -15.04 -7.32
C GLY A 61 -15.22 -13.71 -7.42
N VAL A 62 -15.61 -13.28 -8.62
CA VAL A 62 -16.40 -12.06 -8.83
C VAL A 62 -17.87 -12.43 -8.63
N GLY A 63 -18.37 -12.23 -7.41
CA GLY A 63 -19.78 -12.43 -7.07
C GLY A 63 -20.70 -11.52 -7.90
N GLN A 64 -21.87 -12.03 -8.29
CA GLN A 64 -22.84 -11.26 -9.08
C GLN A 64 -23.40 -10.07 -8.27
N GLY A 65 -23.25 -8.87 -8.85
CA GLY A 65 -24.04 -7.69 -8.55
C GLY A 65 -24.08 -6.80 -9.80
N LYS A 66 -25.28 -6.53 -10.32
CA LYS A 66 -25.53 -5.60 -11.42
C LYS A 66 -25.00 -4.22 -11.05
N GLU A 67 -23.87 -3.81 -11.67
CA GLU A 67 -23.53 -2.43 -12.08
C GLU A 67 -22.04 -2.40 -12.50
N VAL A 68 -21.76 -2.77 -13.75
CA VAL A 68 -20.42 -2.68 -14.36
C VAL A 68 -20.09 -1.22 -14.77
N SER A 69 -20.54 -0.26 -13.97
CA SER A 69 -20.38 1.17 -14.22
C SER A 69 -20.17 1.87 -12.89
N SER A 70 -18.91 2.03 -12.49
CA SER A 70 -18.49 2.78 -11.29
C SER A 70 -18.83 2.16 -9.91
N ALA A 71 -18.99 0.85 -9.81
CA ALA A 71 -19.22 0.18 -8.53
C ALA A 71 -17.89 0.00 -7.76
N TYR A 72 -17.84 0.60 -6.57
CA TYR A 72 -16.84 0.42 -5.54
C TYR A 72 -16.66 -1.07 -5.22
N ASP A 73 -15.59 -1.68 -5.71
CA ASP A 73 -15.35 -3.12 -5.55
C ASP A 73 -14.82 -3.38 -4.12
N LEU A 74 -15.75 -3.70 -3.21
CA LEU A 74 -15.50 -3.81 -1.76
C LEU A 74 -14.34 -4.77 -1.46
N GLU A 75 -14.20 -5.85 -2.21
CA GLU A 75 -13.10 -6.81 -2.02
C GLU A 75 -11.74 -6.22 -2.39
N ILE A 76 -11.65 -5.46 -3.48
CA ILE A 76 -10.41 -4.80 -3.90
C ILE A 76 -10.04 -3.72 -2.89
N GLU A 77 -11.02 -2.93 -2.45
CA GLU A 77 -10.76 -1.84 -1.52
C GLU A 77 -10.44 -2.34 -0.11
N THR A 78 -11.07 -3.42 0.34
CA THR A 78 -10.69 -4.09 1.60
C THR A 78 -9.33 -4.76 1.51
N ALA A 79 -8.94 -5.32 0.36
CA ALA A 79 -7.59 -5.86 0.16
C ALA A 79 -6.53 -4.75 0.22
N ARG A 80 -6.80 -3.60 -0.41
CA ARG A 80 -5.95 -2.40 -0.30
C ARG A 80 -5.82 -1.92 1.13
N LEU A 81 -6.95 -1.76 1.85
CA LEU A 81 -6.95 -1.35 3.24
C LEU A 81 -6.15 -2.30 4.12
N LYS A 82 -6.33 -3.62 3.96
CA LYS A 82 -5.58 -4.65 4.71
C LYS A 82 -4.09 -4.59 4.42
N HIS A 83 -3.69 -4.35 3.18
CA HIS A 83 -2.28 -4.16 2.83
C HIS A 83 -1.68 -2.96 3.57
N TRP A 84 -2.35 -1.80 3.52
CA TRP A 84 -1.89 -0.60 4.22
C TRP A 84 -1.84 -0.78 5.73
N GLN A 85 -2.85 -1.41 6.33
CA GLN A 85 -2.88 -1.73 7.77
C GLN A 85 -1.75 -2.70 8.17
N ALA A 86 -1.43 -3.68 7.33
CA ALA A 86 -0.32 -4.59 7.57
C ALA A 86 1.03 -3.85 7.54
N THR A 87 1.22 -2.96 6.56
CA THR A 87 2.42 -2.12 6.45
C THR A 87 2.57 -1.17 7.64
N GLU A 88 1.49 -0.49 8.04
CA GLU A 88 1.49 0.38 9.22
C GLU A 88 1.87 -0.39 10.49
N LYS A 89 1.28 -1.58 10.67
CA LYS A 89 1.60 -2.46 11.80
C LYS A 89 3.05 -2.95 11.76
N GLU A 90 3.59 -3.26 10.59
CA GLU A 90 5.00 -3.65 10.44
C GLU A 90 5.95 -2.50 10.85
N ILE A 91 5.65 -1.27 10.43
CA ILE A 91 6.42 -0.09 10.84
C ILE A 91 6.35 0.09 12.36
N SER A 92 5.16 0.00 12.95
CA SER A 92 4.96 0.09 14.40
C SER A 92 5.74 -0.98 15.16
N VAL A 93 5.72 -2.25 14.70
CA VAL A 93 6.50 -3.33 15.31
C VAL A 93 8.01 -3.03 15.26
N ARG A 94 8.50 -2.46 14.15
CA ARG A 94 9.90 -2.06 14.01
C ARG A 94 10.27 -0.83 14.88
N GLU A 95 9.34 0.10 15.08
CA GLU A 95 9.49 1.21 16.05
C GLU A 95 9.58 0.66 17.49
N GLU A 96 8.69 -0.25 17.88
CA GLU A 96 8.69 -0.89 19.21
C GLU A 96 9.95 -1.74 19.46
N ALA A 97 10.42 -2.44 18.42
CA ALA A 97 11.69 -3.16 18.43
C ALA A 97 12.92 -2.23 18.47
N LYS A 98 12.73 -0.90 18.50
CA LYS A 98 13.76 0.14 18.50
C LYS A 98 14.68 0.09 17.27
N GLN A 99 14.19 -0.47 16.16
CA GLN A 99 14.92 -0.53 14.90
C GLN A 99 14.64 0.69 14.02
N LEU A 100 13.50 1.35 14.23
CA LEU A 100 13.12 2.60 13.58
C LEU A 100 12.89 3.68 14.63
N VAL A 101 13.37 4.89 14.34
CA VAL A 101 13.10 6.09 15.13
C VAL A 101 12.58 7.16 14.18
N ARG A 102 11.53 7.87 14.59
CA ARG A 102 10.95 8.94 13.79
C ARG A 102 11.94 10.08 13.66
N ARG A 103 12.13 10.56 12.42
CA ARG A 103 13.04 11.66 12.10
C ARG A 103 12.82 12.90 12.98
N PRO A 104 11.57 13.39 13.23
CA PRO A 104 11.35 14.56 14.08
C PRO A 104 11.85 14.36 15.52
N ASP A 105 11.77 13.14 16.05
CA ASP A 105 12.21 12.84 17.42
C ASP A 105 13.74 12.89 17.53
N ILE A 106 14.45 12.43 16.50
CA ILE A 106 15.92 12.53 16.43
C ILE A 106 16.33 13.99 16.31
N GLU A 107 15.75 14.73 15.37
CA GLU A 107 16.08 16.15 15.15
C GLU A 107 15.86 16.96 16.44
N PHE A 108 14.75 16.73 17.12
CA PHE A 108 14.44 17.40 18.39
C PHE A 108 15.43 17.01 19.49
N LYS A 109 15.64 15.72 19.74
CA LYS A 109 16.56 15.27 20.81
C LYS A 109 18.00 15.67 20.54
N LEU A 110 18.46 15.53 19.30
CA LEU A 110 19.81 15.94 18.90
C LEU A 110 19.98 17.45 19.04
N GLY A 111 18.98 18.24 18.62
CA GLY A 111 18.93 19.68 18.85
C GLY A 111 19.05 20.02 20.34
N GLN A 112 18.26 19.37 21.21
CA GLN A 112 18.36 19.57 22.66
C GLN A 112 19.74 19.23 23.23
N ILE A 113 20.36 18.14 22.77
CA ILE A 113 21.71 17.74 23.19
C ILE A 113 22.73 18.81 22.77
N ILE A 114 22.67 19.25 21.51
CA ILE A 114 23.57 20.28 20.96
C ILE A 114 23.40 21.61 21.70
N THR A 115 22.16 22.06 21.92
CA THR A 115 21.88 23.30 22.66
C THR A 115 22.38 23.22 24.10
N SER A 116 22.19 22.07 24.75
CA SER A 116 22.65 21.83 26.13
C SER A 116 24.18 21.81 26.20
N ALA A 117 24.86 21.16 25.25
CA ALA A 117 26.31 21.15 25.15
C ALA A 117 26.87 22.57 24.89
N LYS A 118 26.28 23.32 23.94
CA LYS A 118 26.66 24.71 23.65
C LYS A 118 26.53 25.61 24.87
N SER A 119 25.39 25.54 25.58
CA SER A 119 25.19 26.30 26.81
C SER A 119 26.20 25.89 27.90
N GLY A 120 26.46 24.59 28.02
CA GLY A 120 27.47 24.06 28.94
C GLY A 120 28.87 24.60 28.68
N LEU A 121 29.30 24.65 27.41
CA LEU A 121 30.59 25.19 26.99
C LEU A 121 30.69 26.70 27.21
N MET A 122 29.66 27.46 26.81
CA MET A 122 29.61 28.92 27.04
C MET A 122 29.68 29.27 28.54
N ASN A 123 29.11 28.42 29.40
CA ASN A 123 29.17 28.60 30.85
C ASN A 123 30.52 28.24 31.47
N LEU A 124 31.52 27.74 30.72
CA LEU A 124 32.84 27.45 31.26
C LEU A 124 33.58 28.70 31.73
N ALA A 125 33.58 29.78 30.93
CA ALA A 125 34.33 30.99 31.28
C ALA A 125 33.83 31.66 32.58
N PRO A 126 32.51 31.83 32.81
CA PRO A 126 31.99 32.26 34.12
C PRO A 126 32.38 31.33 35.27
N ARG A 127 32.29 30.00 35.10
CA ARG A 127 32.64 29.02 36.14
C ARG A 127 34.13 29.05 36.50
N LEU A 128 35.00 29.17 35.48
CA LEU A 128 36.44 29.28 35.67
C LEU A 128 36.81 30.61 36.33
N SER A 129 36.14 31.71 35.96
CA SER A 129 36.34 33.00 36.60
C SER A 129 35.98 32.96 38.08
N GLN A 130 34.87 32.31 38.46
CA GLN A 130 34.48 32.15 39.86
C GLN A 130 35.42 31.22 40.63
N ARG A 131 35.91 30.14 40.02
CA ARG A 131 36.72 29.12 40.71
C ARG A 131 38.21 29.50 40.83
N LEU A 132 38.75 30.21 39.84
CA LEU A 132 40.17 30.57 39.75
C LEU A 132 40.43 32.06 40.00
N GLY A 133 39.39 32.87 40.19
CA GLY A 133 39.53 34.31 40.40
C GLY A 133 40.09 35.07 39.18
N LEU A 134 39.73 34.64 37.97
CA LEU A 134 40.24 35.25 36.73
C LEU A 134 39.90 36.74 36.65
N THR A 135 40.84 37.54 36.13
CA THR A 135 40.59 38.95 35.81
C THR A 135 39.58 39.08 34.67
N LYS A 136 38.99 40.28 34.49
CA LYS A 136 38.05 40.54 33.39
C LYS A 136 38.68 40.25 32.01
N GLU A 137 39.95 40.57 31.82
CA GLU A 137 40.69 40.33 30.57
C GLU A 137 40.91 38.84 30.34
N GLN A 138 41.35 38.09 31.36
CA GLN A 138 41.54 36.64 31.26
C GLN A 138 40.24 35.90 30.98
N LYS A 139 39.13 36.34 31.59
CA LYS A 139 37.80 35.80 31.30
C LYS A 139 37.40 36.03 29.83
N ALA A 140 37.67 37.22 29.29
CA ALA A 140 37.35 37.56 27.90
C ALA A 140 38.12 36.67 26.92
N ILE A 141 39.40 36.38 27.18
CA ILE A 141 40.21 35.47 26.37
C ILE A 141 39.60 34.06 26.34
N VAL A 142 39.18 33.54 27.50
CA VAL A 142 38.55 32.21 27.56
C VAL A 142 37.18 32.19 26.86
N GLU A 143 36.39 33.25 26.99
CA GLU A 143 35.11 33.36 26.26
C GLU A 143 35.32 33.38 24.74
N ASP A 144 36.36 34.06 24.26
CA ASP A 144 36.68 34.15 22.84
C ASP A 144 37.17 32.81 22.29
N GLU A 145 38.04 32.12 23.02
CA GLU A 145 38.53 30.78 22.64
C GLU A 145 37.38 29.76 22.57
N VAL A 146 36.47 29.77 23.55
CA VAL A 146 35.30 28.88 23.55
C VAL A 146 34.38 29.18 22.36
N LYS A 147 34.18 30.45 22.00
CA LYS A 147 33.39 30.82 20.81
C LYS A 147 34.08 30.37 19.52
N SER A 148 35.38 30.58 19.41
CA SER A 148 36.17 30.15 18.26
C SER A 148 36.07 28.64 18.04
N ALA A 149 36.22 27.85 19.11
CA ALA A 149 36.05 26.39 19.06
C ALA A 149 34.62 25.96 18.68
N LEU A 150 33.59 26.66 19.16
CA LEU A 150 32.21 26.39 18.77
C LEU A 150 31.93 26.71 17.30
N VAL A 151 32.55 27.76 16.76
CA VAL A 151 32.42 28.14 15.34
C VAL A 151 33.13 27.14 14.45
N SER A 152 34.33 26.68 14.80
CA SER A 152 35.05 25.66 14.03
C SER A 152 34.29 24.32 14.00
N MET A 153 33.64 23.94 15.10
CA MET A 153 32.77 22.75 15.15
C MET A 153 31.51 22.85 14.28
N GLY A 154 31.01 24.07 14.02
CA GLY A 154 29.82 24.29 13.19
C GLY A 154 30.12 24.45 11.70
N GLY A 155 31.39 24.53 11.30
CA GLY A 155 31.83 25.08 10.01
C GLY A 155 31.79 24.17 8.79
N ASP A 156 31.56 22.86 8.91
CA ASP A 156 31.75 21.91 7.79
C ASP A 156 30.50 21.07 7.40
N HIS A 157 29.31 21.43 7.87
CA HIS A 157 28.10 20.65 7.58
C HIS A 157 26.96 21.51 7.02
N VAL A 158 27.19 22.12 5.86
CA VAL A 158 26.11 22.38 4.91
C VAL A 158 25.91 21.09 4.13
N ILE A 159 24.90 20.31 4.51
CA ILE A 159 24.38 19.26 3.65
C ILE A 159 23.65 20.03 2.53
N ASP A 160 24.29 20.13 1.37
CA ASP A 160 23.62 20.60 0.16
C ASP A 160 22.39 19.72 -0.09
N GLU A 161 21.21 20.36 -0.19
CA GLU A 161 19.95 19.74 -0.61
C GLU A 161 19.97 19.33 -2.08
#